data_AF-A0A089L7N4-F1
#
_entry.id   AF-A0A089L7N4-F1
#
_cell.length_a   1.000
_cell.length_b   1.000
_cell.length_c   1.000
_cell.angle_alpha   90.00
_cell.angle_beta   90.00
_cell.angle_gamma   90.00
#
_symmetry.space_group_name_H-M   'P 1'
#
loop_
_entity.id
_entity.type
_entity.pdbx_description
1 polymer ?
#
loop_
_entity_poly.entity_id
_entity_poly.type
_entity_poly.pdbx_seq_one_letter_code
_entity_poly.pdbx_strand_id
1 'polypeptide(L)'
;MARTNRTVVPESRAMLKQMQYEIAAEFGLYGASYGGGADTEFASELGSLGGSGGVGRTPYLGHLTSRDNGSVGGEITKRLVKQAEQSLF
;
A
#
# COMPACT_ATOMS: atom_id res chain seq x y z
N MET A 1 -4.91 13.53 -13.28
CA MET A 1 -4.12 12.32 -12.95
C MET A 1 -4.60 11.16 -13.81
N ALA A 2 -3.68 10.45 -14.46
CA ALA A 2 -3.98 9.50 -15.52
C ALA A 2 -4.68 8.23 -14.99
N ARG A 3 -5.94 8.05 -15.40
CA ARG A 3 -6.87 6.95 -15.12
C ARG A 3 -6.48 5.59 -15.73
N THR A 4 -5.22 5.38 -16.09
CA THR A 4 -4.75 4.11 -16.65
C THR A 4 -3.53 3.64 -15.88
N ASN A 5 -3.74 2.77 -14.90
CA ASN A 5 -2.70 2.00 -14.20
C ASN A 5 -2.06 1.00 -15.19
N ARG A 6 -1.34 1.52 -16.19
CA ARG A 6 -0.69 0.76 -17.25
C ARG A 6 0.69 0.34 -16.77
N THR A 7 0.87 -0.96 -16.59
CA THR A 7 2.19 -1.54 -16.38
C THR A 7 2.97 -1.50 -17.69
N VAL A 8 4.30 -1.35 -17.61
CA VAL A 8 5.17 -1.34 -18.80
C VAL A 8 5.05 -2.65 -19.58
N VAL A 9 5.00 -3.76 -18.83
CA VAL A 9 4.74 -5.11 -19.35
C VAL A 9 3.37 -5.56 -18.84
N PRO A 10 2.38 -5.80 -19.71
CA PRO A 10 1.03 -6.23 -19.31
C PRO A 10 1.00 -7.61 -18.62
N GLU A 11 1.85 -8.55 -19.05
CA GLU A 11 1.90 -9.91 -18.48
C GLU A 11 2.35 -9.92 -17.02
N SER A 12 3.22 -8.98 -16.62
CA SER A 12 3.74 -8.89 -15.26
C SER A 12 2.69 -8.42 -14.24
N ARG A 13 1.49 -8.01 -14.66
CA ARG A 13 0.45 -7.47 -13.76
C ARG A 13 0.08 -8.41 -12.62
N ALA A 14 0.00 -9.72 -12.88
CA ALA A 14 -0.35 -10.70 -11.87
C ALA A 14 0.76 -10.82 -10.81
N MET A 15 2.00 -10.95 -11.26
CA MET A 15 3.20 -10.99 -10.39
C MET A 15 3.36 -9.70 -9.57
N LEU A 16 3.20 -8.53 -10.19
CA LEU A 16 3.32 -7.25 -9.49
C LEU A 16 2.24 -7.07 -8.42
N LYS A 17 1.02 -7.54 -8.68
CA LYS A 17 -0.05 -7.56 -7.66
C LYS A 17 0.29 -8.49 -6.52
N GLN A 18 0.81 -9.68 -6.80
CA GLN A 18 1.24 -10.61 -5.76
C GLN A 18 2.32 -9.96 -4.88
N MET A 19 3.37 -9.41 -5.50
CA MET A 19 4.44 -8.72 -4.79
C MET A 19 3.93 -7.53 -3.97
N GLN A 20 2.96 -6.78 -4.48
CA GLN A 20 2.31 -5.70 -3.75
C GLN A 20 1.64 -6.22 -2.46
N TYR A 21 0.89 -7.32 -2.53
CA TYR A 21 0.24 -7.89 -1.35
C TYR A 21 1.25 -8.48 -0.37
N GLU A 22 2.30 -9.13 -0.86
CA GLU A 22 3.38 -9.67 -0.02
C GLU A 22 4.09 -8.55 0.73
N ILE A 23 4.54 -7.50 0.04
CA ILE A 23 5.21 -6.35 0.67
C ILE A 23 4.27 -5.61 1.61
N ALA A 24 3.02 -5.41 1.21
CA ALA A 24 2.03 -4.76 2.08
C ALA A 24 1.79 -5.58 3.37
N ALA A 25 1.79 -6.91 3.27
CA ALA A 25 1.70 -7.79 4.44
C ALA A 25 2.97 -7.73 5.30
N GLU A 26 4.16 -7.74 4.69
CA GLU A 26 5.45 -7.55 5.39
C GLU A 26 5.49 -6.22 6.15
N PHE A 27 4.90 -5.17 5.60
CA PHE A 27 4.84 -3.84 6.20
C PHE A 27 3.71 -3.67 7.22
N GLY A 28 2.91 -4.72 7.47
CA GLY A 28 1.77 -4.66 8.38
C GLY A 28 0.59 -3.82 7.85
N LEU A 29 0.62 -3.42 6.58
CA LEU A 29 -0.41 -2.60 5.93
C LEU A 29 -1.62 -3.43 5.48
N TYR A 30 -1.46 -4.76 5.38
CA TYR A 30 -2.49 -5.69 4.95
C TYR A 30 -2.83 -6.69 6.06
N GLY A 31 -3.85 -6.38 6.86
CA GLY A 31 -4.29 -7.23 7.95
C GLY A 31 -5.28 -6.51 8.86
N ALA A 32 -6.36 -7.20 9.23
CA ALA A 32 -7.38 -6.70 10.14
C ALA A 32 -6.82 -6.49 11.54
N SER A 33 -6.18 -5.35 11.78
CA SER A 33 -6.07 -4.66 13.08
C SER A 33 -5.19 -3.42 12.92
N TYR A 34 -5.67 -2.38 12.23
CA TYR A 34 -5.34 -1.01 12.64
C TYR A 34 -6.27 -0.63 13.80
N GLY A 35 -6.07 -1.32 14.92
CA GLY A 35 -6.55 -0.88 16.21
C GLY A 35 -5.59 0.19 16.73
N GLY A 36 -6.07 1.43 16.84
CA GLY A 36 -5.40 2.50 17.57
C GLY A 36 -4.36 3.25 16.75
N GLY A 37 -4.64 4.52 16.49
CA GLY A 37 -3.71 5.43 15.81
C GLY A 37 -2.53 5.80 16.70
N ALA A 38 -1.37 5.17 16.46
CA ALA A 38 -0.09 5.63 17.03
C ALA A 38 0.80 6.29 15.97
N ASP A 39 0.57 6.04 14.68
CA ASP A 39 1.51 6.47 13.63
C ASP A 39 0.91 7.58 12.73
N THR A 40 -0.37 7.91 12.94
CA THR A 40 -1.14 8.84 12.12
C THR A 40 -1.11 10.28 12.65
N GLU A 41 -0.06 10.67 13.39
CA GLU A 41 0.01 11.94 14.15
C GLU A 41 -0.02 13.22 13.31
N PHE A 42 0.11 13.13 11.98
CA PHE A 42 -0.03 14.30 11.10
C PHE A 42 -1.40 14.40 10.40
N ALA A 43 -2.12 13.29 10.25
CA ALA A 43 -3.40 13.29 9.52
C ALA A 43 -4.63 13.21 10.44
N SER A 44 -4.47 12.84 11.71
CA SER A 44 -5.54 12.90 12.72
C SER A 44 -5.86 14.33 13.19
N GLU A 45 -4.93 15.28 13.03
CA GLU A 45 -5.06 16.64 13.56
C GLU A 45 -5.92 17.58 12.67
N LEU A 46 -6.16 17.22 11.39
CA LEU A 46 -6.88 18.11 10.45
C LEU A 46 -8.41 17.92 10.41
N GLY A 47 -9.01 17.03 11.22
CA GLY A 47 -10.46 16.83 11.08
C GLY A 47 -11.15 15.79 11.93
N SER A 48 -10.68 15.48 13.15
CA SER A 48 -11.52 14.75 14.11
C SER A 48 -12.59 15.67 14.72
N LEU A 49 -13.52 16.16 13.90
CA LEU A 49 -14.83 16.60 14.36
C LEU A 49 -15.72 15.35 14.46
N GLY A 50 -16.29 15.18 15.66
CA GLY A 50 -16.85 13.94 16.19
C GLY A 50 -17.90 13.22 15.33
N GLY A 51 -18.02 11.92 15.58
CA GLY A 51 -19.10 11.11 15.02
C GLY A 51 -18.97 9.64 15.39
N SER A 52 -19.63 9.27 16.47
CA SER A 52 -19.79 7.91 17.01
C SER A 52 -20.15 6.81 16.01
N GLY A 53 -19.59 5.61 16.24
CA GLY A 53 -20.30 4.32 16.19
C GLY A 53 -21.04 3.96 14.91
N GLY A 54 -20.45 3.08 14.09
CA GLY A 54 -21.14 2.49 12.94
C GLY A 54 -20.45 1.24 12.43
N VAL A 55 -20.92 0.09 12.93
CA VAL A 55 -20.64 -1.25 12.41
C VAL A 55 -21.02 -1.32 10.93
N GLY A 56 -20.07 -1.60 10.02
CA GLY A 56 -20.44 -2.01 8.66
C GLY A 56 -19.42 -1.77 7.56
N ARG A 57 -18.86 -2.89 7.10
CA ARG A 57 -18.52 -3.22 5.70
C ARG A 57 -17.28 -2.58 5.05
N THR A 58 -16.52 -3.53 4.49
CA THR A 58 -15.55 -3.44 3.38
C THR A 58 -14.11 -3.23 3.86
N PRO A 59 -13.17 -4.13 3.51
CA PRO A 59 -11.75 -3.92 3.78
C PRO A 59 -11.26 -2.72 2.95
N TYR A 60 -11.45 -1.53 3.50
CA TYR A 60 -11.15 -0.26 2.87
C TYR A 60 -9.63 -0.05 2.91
N LEU A 61 -8.97 -0.16 1.76
CA LEU A 61 -7.60 0.30 1.54
C LEU A 61 -7.47 1.85 1.60
N GLY A 62 -8.56 2.56 1.93
CA GLY A 62 -8.59 4.03 2.00
C GLY A 62 -7.98 4.63 3.27
N HIS A 63 -7.57 3.83 4.25
CA HIS A 63 -6.89 4.30 5.45
C HIS A 63 -5.36 4.23 5.36
N LEU A 64 -4.79 3.68 4.27
CA LEU A 64 -3.34 3.75 4.06
C LEU A 64 -2.92 5.18 3.74
N THR A 65 -1.87 5.66 4.40
CA THR A 65 -1.31 6.98 4.06
C THR A 65 -0.66 6.94 2.66
N SER A 66 -0.49 8.11 2.04
CA SER A 66 0.28 8.21 0.79
C SER A 66 1.72 7.73 0.96
N ARG A 67 2.27 7.84 2.18
CA ARG A 67 3.61 7.35 2.52
C ARG A 67 3.68 5.83 2.52
N ASP A 68 2.67 5.17 3.07
CA ASP A 68 2.59 3.69 3.12
C ASP A 68 2.39 3.11 1.72
N ASN A 69 1.51 3.70 0.93
CA ASN A 69 1.36 3.32 -0.47
C ASN A 69 2.65 3.56 -1.27
N GLY A 70 3.36 4.65 -0.96
CA GLY A 70 4.65 4.99 -1.58
C GLY A 70 5.77 4.01 -1.20
N SER A 71 5.84 3.58 0.06
CA SER A 71 6.87 2.65 0.53
C SER A 71 6.71 1.26 -0.11
N VAL A 72 5.48 0.77 -0.26
CA VAL A 72 5.19 -0.48 -0.99
C VAL A 72 5.65 -0.39 -2.45
N GLY A 73 5.30 0.71 -3.15
CA GLY A 73 5.73 0.92 -4.54
C GLY A 73 7.24 1.04 -4.72
N GLY A 74 7.92 1.68 -3.75
CA GLY A 74 9.38 1.78 -3.70
C GLY A 74 10.06 0.42 -3.55
N GLU A 75 9.57 -0.43 -2.64
CA GLU A 75 10.12 -1.78 -2.46
C GLU A 75 9.88 -2.69 -3.66
N ILE A 76 8.71 -2.60 -4.33
CA ILE A 76 8.48 -3.31 -5.59
C ILE A 76 9.58 -2.94 -6.60
N THR A 77 9.84 -1.65 -6.78
CA THR A 77 10.85 -1.16 -7.73
C THR A 77 12.25 -1.64 -7.34
N LYS A 78 12.59 -1.59 -6.06
CA LYS A 78 13.89 -2.04 -5.53
C LYS A 78 14.12 -3.53 -5.76
N ARG A 79 13.12 -4.38 -5.51
CA ARG A 79 13.20 -5.83 -5.77
C ARG A 79 13.36 -6.14 -7.26
N LEU A 80 12.61 -5.44 -8.12
CA LEU A 80 12.72 -5.60 -9.58
C LEU A 80 14.11 -5.22 -10.10
N VAL A 81 14.67 -4.10 -9.65
CA VAL A 81 16.03 -3.68 -10.04
C VAL A 81 17.06 -4.70 -9.56
N LYS A 82 16.96 -5.16 -8.31
CA LYS A 82 17.85 -6.20 -7.78
C LYS A 82 17.79 -7.49 -8.59
N GLN A 83 16.59 -7.96 -8.96
CA GLN A 83 16.41 -9.15 -9.80
C GLN A 83 16.99 -8.93 -11.21
N ALA A 84 16.81 -7.73 -11.78
CA ALA A 84 17.40 -7.38 -13.06
C ALA A 84 18.93 -7.39 -12.97
N GLU A 85 19.52 -6.77 -11.95
CA GLU A 85 20.98 -6.80 -11.72
C GLU A 85 21.53 -8.23 -11.64
N GLN A 86 20.88 -9.12 -10.88
CA GLN A 86 21.24 -10.54 -10.78
C GLN A 86 21.08 -11.34 -12.08
N SER A 87 20.28 -10.85 -13.03
CA SER A 87 20.11 -11.47 -14.34
C SER A 87 21.10 -10.94 -15.37
N LEU A 88 21.63 -9.72 -15.17
CA LEU A 88 22.60 -9.08 -16.05
C LEU A 88 24.04 -9.43 -15.68
N PHE A 89 24.33 -9.67 -14.40
CA PHE A 89 25.66 -9.96 -13.86
C PHE A 89 25.67 -11.29 -13.13
#